data_AF-A0A6G1K1E5-F1
#
_entry.id   AF-A0A6G1K1E5-F1
#
_cell.length_a   1.000
_cell.length_b   1.000
_cell.length_c   1.000
_cell.angle_alpha   90.00
_cell.angle_beta   90.00
_cell.angle_gamma   90.00
#
_symmetry.space_group_name_H-M   'P 1'
#
loop_
_entity.id
_entity.type
_entity.pdbx_description
1 polymer ?
#
loop_
_entity_poly.entity_id
_entity_poly.type
_entity_poly.pdbx_seq_one_letter_code
_entity_poly.pdbx_strand_id
1 'polypeptide(L)'
;MRKLGLREFKKSTKLEGNAHKTALDGHGSMIHQLLAGTGGQVLAPAQASEFKHAFVGGWLCEAPEALSGECTSASDGWTYNSRGHFDILTNEDYKFIGCSWAEGIWGCDVSGDA
;
A
#
# COMPACT_ATOMS: atom_id res chain seq x y z
N MET A 1 5.11 18.06 3.98
CA MET A 1 5.31 16.81 3.23
C MET A 1 5.78 17.17 1.83
N ARG A 2 6.85 16.54 1.34
CA ARG A 2 7.32 16.71 -0.04
C ARG A 2 6.38 15.96 -0.99
N LYS A 3 6.04 16.56 -2.14
CA LYS A 3 5.32 15.83 -3.20
C LYS A 3 6.29 14.87 -3.88
N LEU A 4 5.92 13.59 -3.96
CA LEU A 4 6.77 12.53 -4.52
C LEU A 4 6.77 12.50 -6.06
N GLY A 5 6.03 13.40 -6.72
CA GLY A 5 5.86 13.37 -8.18
C GLY A 5 4.95 12.25 -8.68
N LEU A 6 4.38 11.45 -7.77
CA LEU A 6 3.39 10.42 -8.08
C LEU A 6 2.01 11.05 -8.28
N ARG A 7 1.18 10.39 -9.09
CA ARG A 7 -0.21 10.79 -9.31
C ARG A 7 -1.04 10.65 -8.02
N GLU A 8 -2.13 11.41 -7.96
CA GLU A 8 -3.08 11.33 -6.86
C GLU A 8 -4.12 10.22 -7.12
N PHE A 9 -4.43 9.45 -6.08
CA PHE A 9 -5.57 8.55 -6.07
C PHE A 9 -6.81 9.26 -5.51
N LYS A 10 -7.99 8.83 -5.97
CA LYS A 10 -9.25 9.13 -5.31
C LYS A 10 -9.52 8.10 -4.21
N LYS A 11 -9.99 8.55 -3.04
CA LYS A 11 -10.37 7.63 -1.96
C LYS A 11 -11.63 6.85 -2.35
N SER A 12 -11.65 5.54 -2.11
CA SER A 12 -12.85 4.68 -2.20
C SER A 12 -13.11 3.99 -0.86
N THR A 13 -14.30 4.17 -0.30
CA THR A 13 -14.73 3.52 0.95
C THR A 13 -14.94 2.02 0.77
N LYS A 14 -15.31 1.57 -0.44
CA LYS A 14 -15.39 0.15 -0.79
C LYS A 14 -14.02 -0.52 -0.68
N LEU A 15 -13.00 0.07 -1.29
CA LEU A 15 -11.64 -0.45 -1.24
C LEU A 15 -11.07 -0.42 0.20
N GLU A 16 -11.41 0.60 0.98
CA GLU A 16 -11.02 0.67 2.40
C GLU A 16 -11.62 -0.49 3.20
N GLY A 17 -12.88 -0.82 2.94
CA GLY A 17 -13.54 -2.01 3.51
C GLY A 17 -12.89 -3.32 3.06
N ASN A 18 -12.51 -3.44 1.78
CA ASN A 18 -11.82 -4.62 1.26
C ASN A 18 -10.44 -4.80 1.91
N ALA A 19 -9.66 -3.72 2.02
CA ALA A 19 -8.37 -3.72 2.68
C ALA A 19 -8.50 -4.11 4.16
N HIS A 20 -9.50 -3.57 4.87
CA HIS A 20 -9.76 -3.92 6.26
C HIS A 20 -10.10 -5.40 6.42
N LYS A 21 -11.00 -5.92 5.59
CA LYS A 21 -11.40 -7.33 5.62
C LYS A 21 -10.22 -8.24 5.33
N THR A 22 -9.38 -7.90 4.35
CA THR A 22 -8.19 -8.69 4.01
C THR A 22 -7.21 -8.74 5.18
N ALA A 23 -6.92 -7.59 5.80
CA ALA A 23 -6.02 -7.52 6.94
C ALA A 23 -6.58 -8.29 8.16
N LEU A 24 -7.89 -8.19 8.42
CA LEU A 24 -8.57 -8.88 9.52
C LEU A 24 -8.57 -10.40 9.33
N ASP A 25 -8.98 -10.87 8.15
CA ASP A 25 -9.06 -12.30 7.84
C ASP A 25 -7.67 -12.97 7.70
N GLY A 26 -6.63 -12.17 7.50
CA GLY A 26 -5.24 -12.62 7.49
C GLY A 26 -4.73 -13.07 8.85
N HIS A 27 -5.43 -12.76 9.94
CA HIS A 27 -5.07 -13.14 11.31
C HIS A 27 -3.61 -12.82 11.69
N GLY A 28 -3.18 -11.58 11.38
CA GLY A 28 -1.81 -11.12 11.57
C GLY A 28 -0.80 -11.61 10.51
N SER A 29 -1.25 -12.33 9.50
CA SER A 29 -0.44 -12.77 8.35
C SER A 29 -0.80 -12.00 7.09
N MET A 30 0.20 -11.75 6.24
CA MET A 30 0.01 -11.10 4.92
C MET A 30 -0.54 -12.09 3.90
N ILE A 31 -1.84 -12.37 3.95
CA ILE A 31 -2.53 -13.26 3.00
C ILE A 31 -3.37 -12.41 2.06
N HIS A 32 -3.01 -12.39 0.78
CA HIS A 32 -3.74 -11.62 -0.23
C HIS A 32 -5.17 -12.15 -0.44
N GLN A 33 -6.12 -11.21 -0.55
CA GLN A 33 -7.51 -11.47 -0.92
C GLN A 33 -7.99 -10.38 -1.88
N LEU A 34 -8.01 -10.68 -3.18
CA LEU A 34 -8.55 -9.78 -4.19
C LEU A 34 -10.08 -9.85 -4.20
N LEU A 35 -10.69 -9.09 -3.30
CA LEU A 35 -12.14 -8.97 -3.16
C LEU A 35 -12.76 -8.23 -4.36
N ALA A 36 -14.07 -8.36 -4.53
CA ALA A 36 -14.77 -7.81 -5.69
C ALA A 36 -14.53 -6.30 -5.85
N GLY A 37 -13.98 -5.91 -7.01
CA GLY A 37 -13.63 -4.54 -7.35
C GLY A 37 -12.18 -4.15 -7.02
N THR A 38 -11.43 -4.97 -6.31
CA THR A 38 -9.98 -4.79 -6.11
C THR A 38 -9.25 -5.22 -7.37
N GLY A 39 -8.50 -4.29 -7.99
CA GLY A 39 -7.62 -4.56 -9.12
C GLY A 39 -6.19 -4.91 -8.70
N GLY A 40 -5.72 -4.34 -7.59
CA GLY A 40 -4.43 -4.65 -6.99
C GLY A 40 -4.45 -4.45 -5.48
N GLN A 41 -3.51 -5.06 -4.78
CA GLN A 41 -3.45 -5.05 -3.32
C GLN A 41 -2.00 -5.06 -2.83
N VAL A 42 -1.73 -4.28 -1.79
CA VAL A 42 -0.44 -4.24 -1.09
C VAL A 42 -0.66 -4.44 0.39
N LEU A 43 0.20 -5.23 1.05
CA LEU A 43 0.12 -5.55 2.48
C LEU A 43 1.49 -5.32 3.13
N ALA A 44 1.52 -4.92 4.40
CA ALA A 44 2.76 -4.78 5.17
C ALA A 44 2.49 -4.91 6.67
N PRO A 45 3.38 -5.57 7.44
CA PRO A 45 3.33 -5.53 8.88
C PRO A 45 3.79 -4.16 9.37
N ALA A 46 2.97 -3.50 10.19
CA ALA A 46 3.30 -2.22 10.80
C ALA A 46 2.27 -1.88 11.90
N GLN A 47 2.64 -1.02 12.83
CA GLN A 47 1.71 -0.53 13.83
C GLN A 47 0.63 0.36 13.19
N ALA A 48 -0.51 0.50 13.86
CA ALA A 48 -1.62 1.34 13.39
C ALA A 48 -1.20 2.81 13.17
N SER A 49 -0.21 3.32 13.91
CA SER A 49 0.33 4.68 13.73
C SER A 49 1.36 4.82 12.60
N GLU A 50 1.80 3.71 12.01
CA GLU A 50 2.96 3.62 11.12
C GLU A 50 2.59 3.56 9.63
N PHE A 51 1.42 4.08 9.24
CA PHE A 51 0.99 4.03 7.84
C PHE A 51 2.04 4.57 6.86
N LYS A 52 2.68 5.70 7.16
CA LYS A 52 3.72 6.27 6.28
C LYS A 52 4.93 5.34 6.15
N HIS A 53 5.28 4.61 7.21
CA HIS A 53 6.39 3.67 7.20
C HIS A 53 6.07 2.49 6.28
N ALA A 54 4.85 1.93 6.34
CA ALA A 54 4.38 0.93 5.39
C ALA A 54 4.28 1.48 3.96
N PHE A 55 3.59 2.61 3.78
CA PHE A 55 3.26 3.14 2.46
C PHE A 55 4.47 3.64 1.69
N VAL A 56 5.30 4.47 2.32
CA VAL A 56 6.51 5.01 1.66
C VAL A 56 7.66 4.02 1.79
N GLY A 57 7.96 3.57 3.01
CA GLY A 57 9.08 2.69 3.29
C GLY A 57 8.87 1.27 2.78
N GLY A 58 7.80 0.60 3.19
CA GLY A 58 7.55 -0.80 2.81
C GLY A 58 7.24 -0.99 1.33
N TRP A 59 6.43 -0.11 0.75
CA TRP A 59 5.91 -0.31 -0.61
C TRP A 59 6.60 0.53 -1.69
N LEU A 60 6.58 1.86 -1.56
CA LEU A 60 7.13 2.70 -2.62
C LEU A 60 8.67 2.60 -2.72
N CYS A 61 9.36 2.45 -1.60
CA CYS A 61 10.82 2.33 -1.56
C CYS A 61 11.38 0.99 -2.04
N GLU A 62 10.55 0.08 -2.56
CA GLU A 62 11.02 -1.00 -3.44
C GLU A 62 11.69 -0.47 -4.72
N ALA A 63 11.42 0.79 -5.07
CA ALA A 63 12.00 1.52 -6.20
C ALA A 63 12.62 2.85 -5.74
N PRO A 64 13.67 2.84 -4.91
CA PRO A 64 14.16 4.06 -4.24
C PRO A 64 14.63 5.14 -5.21
N GLU A 65 15.13 4.76 -6.39
CA GLU A 65 15.56 5.67 -7.45
C GLU A 65 14.41 6.52 -8.02
N ALA A 66 13.16 6.06 -7.88
CA ALA A 66 11.98 6.79 -8.32
C ALA A 66 11.55 7.88 -7.33
N LEU A 67 12.09 7.91 -6.10
CA LEU A 67 11.53 8.69 -4.98
C LEU A 67 12.41 9.83 -4.45
N SER A 68 13.34 10.36 -5.26
CA SER A 68 14.09 11.60 -4.96
C SER A 68 14.73 11.69 -3.55
N GLY A 69 15.09 10.55 -2.95
CA GLY A 69 15.80 10.47 -1.66
C GLY A 69 14.96 10.22 -0.42
N GLU A 70 13.62 10.12 -0.50
CA GLU A 70 12.80 9.97 0.71
C GLU A 70 12.94 8.60 1.40
N CYS A 71 13.55 7.63 0.71
CA CYS A 71 13.72 6.28 1.22
C CYS A 71 14.76 6.19 2.33
N THR A 72 15.78 7.05 2.38
CA THR A 72 16.90 6.91 3.33
C THR A 72 16.48 6.74 4.78
N SER A 73 15.42 7.42 5.22
CA SER A 73 14.84 7.23 6.56
C SER A 73 13.54 6.43 6.55
N ALA A 74 12.79 6.45 5.46
CA ALA A 74 11.48 5.78 5.42
C ALA A 74 11.61 4.26 5.31
N SER A 75 12.69 3.76 4.68
CA SER A 75 12.95 2.34 4.45
C SER A 75 13.68 1.65 5.61
N ASP A 76 13.93 2.33 6.73
CA ASP A 76 14.70 1.73 7.83
C ASP A 76 14.01 0.44 8.32
N GLY A 77 14.76 -0.65 8.47
CA GLY A 77 14.19 -1.97 8.82
C GLY A 77 13.47 -2.73 7.70
N TRP A 78 13.28 -2.16 6.50
CA TRP A 78 12.71 -2.88 5.36
C TRP A 78 13.79 -3.60 4.52
N THR A 79 13.46 -4.79 4.02
CA THR A 79 14.28 -5.53 3.04
C THR A 79 13.39 -5.89 1.86
N TYR A 80 13.87 -5.64 0.64
CA TYR A 80 13.07 -5.81 -0.58
C TYR A 80 13.60 -6.97 -1.41
N ASN A 81 12.68 -7.82 -1.87
CA ASN A 81 12.96 -8.91 -2.80
C ASN A 81 12.20 -8.77 -4.12
N SER A 82 11.36 -7.74 -4.26
CA SER A 82 10.53 -7.47 -5.43
C SER A 82 10.24 -5.97 -5.56
N ARG A 83 9.59 -5.58 -6.67
CA ARG A 83 9.03 -4.23 -6.90
C ARG A 83 7.50 -4.24 -6.99
N GLY A 84 6.87 -5.34 -6.57
CA GLY A 84 5.46 -5.59 -6.82
C GLY A 84 4.54 -4.55 -6.19
N HIS A 85 4.86 -4.06 -4.99
CA HIS A 85 4.04 -3.04 -4.33
C HIS A 85 4.21 -1.68 -5.00
N PHE A 86 5.43 -1.31 -5.38
CA PHE A 86 5.67 -0.10 -6.15
C PHE A 86 4.89 -0.13 -7.47
N ASP A 87 5.02 -1.21 -8.25
CA ASP A 87 4.37 -1.36 -9.55
C ASP A 87 2.84 -1.24 -9.45
N ILE A 88 2.23 -1.84 -8.42
CA ILE A 88 0.79 -1.70 -8.14
C ILE A 88 0.42 -0.24 -7.82
N LEU A 89 1.17 0.41 -6.92
CA LEU A 89 0.84 1.77 -6.48
C LEU A 89 1.12 2.84 -7.55
N THR A 90 1.99 2.55 -8.52
CA THR A 90 2.30 3.46 -9.63
C THR A 90 1.61 3.12 -10.94
N ASN A 91 0.91 1.99 -11.03
CA ASN A 91 0.16 1.62 -12.24
C ASN A 91 -0.89 2.71 -12.57
N GLU A 92 -0.86 3.22 -13.80
CA GLU A 92 -1.73 4.31 -14.27
C GLU A 92 -3.19 3.89 -14.49
N ASP A 93 -3.46 2.60 -14.64
CA ASP A 93 -4.81 2.07 -14.81
C ASP A 93 -5.63 2.21 -13.53
N TYR A 94 -4.98 2.17 -12.37
CA TYR A 94 -5.65 2.38 -11.10
C TYR A 94 -5.86 3.87 -10.83
N LYS A 95 -7.01 4.23 -10.27
CA LYS A 95 -7.39 5.63 -10.02
C LYS A 95 -7.96 5.82 -8.63
N PHE A 96 -8.40 4.73 -8.00
CA PHE A 96 -8.97 4.70 -6.67
C PHE A 96 -8.08 3.89 -5.74
N ILE A 97 -8.10 4.28 -4.46
CA ILE A 97 -7.41 3.57 -3.38
C ILE A 97 -8.27 3.56 -2.13
N GLY A 98 -8.19 2.50 -1.35
CA GLY A 98 -8.67 2.46 0.02
C GLY A 98 -7.71 1.68 0.88
N CYS A 99 -7.37 2.23 2.04
CA CYS A 99 -6.35 1.68 2.92
C CYS A 99 -6.91 1.53 4.32
N SER A 100 -6.62 0.41 4.97
CA SER A 100 -7.03 0.18 6.35
C SER A 100 -6.00 -0.69 7.08
N TRP A 101 -6.06 -0.64 8.40
CA TRP A 101 -5.24 -1.44 9.30
C TRP A 101 -6.12 -2.40 10.07
N ALA A 102 -5.66 -3.64 10.23
CA ALA A 102 -6.21 -4.59 11.19
C ALA A 102 -5.11 -5.58 11.61
N GLU A 103 -5.11 -5.97 12.88
CA GLU A 103 -4.27 -7.06 13.42
C GLU A 103 -2.78 -6.95 13.08
N GLY A 104 -2.22 -5.74 13.08
CA GLY A 104 -0.80 -5.51 12.80
C GLY A 104 -0.44 -5.42 11.31
N ILE A 105 -1.43 -5.49 10.42
CA ILE A 105 -1.24 -5.39 8.97
C ILE A 105 -1.89 -4.11 8.45
N TRP A 106 -1.09 -3.29 7.77
CA TRP A 106 -1.61 -2.27 6.86
C TRP A 106 -1.87 -2.90 5.50
N GLY A 107 -3.01 -2.58 4.91
CA GLY A 107 -3.34 -2.95 3.54
C GLY A 107 -3.88 -1.76 2.76
N CYS A 108 -3.59 -1.72 1.46
CA CYS A 108 -4.28 -0.85 0.51
C CYS A 108 -4.74 -1.67 -0.70
N ASP A 109 -5.99 -1.45 -1.09
CA ASP A 109 -6.57 -1.97 -2.31
C ASP A 109 -6.71 -0.83 -3.32
N VAL A 110 -6.43 -1.12 -4.59
CA VAL A 110 -6.50 -0.17 -5.71
C VAL A 110 -7.38 -0.69 -6.83
N SER A 111 -8.00 0.21 -7.60
CA SER A 111 -8.83 -0.15 -8.75
C SER A 111 -8.86 0.96 -9.79
N GLY A 112 -9.17 0.63 -11.04
CA GLY A 112 -9.41 1.60 -12.11
C GLY A 112 -10.80 2.24 -12.07
N ASP A 113 -11.74 1.56 -11.43
CA ASP A 113 -13.15 1.93 -11.31
C ASP A 113 -13.53 2.23 -9.85
N ALA A 114 -14.52 3.11 -9.64
CA ALA A 114 -14.90 3.61 -8.32
C ALA A 114 -15.47 2.55 -7.35
#